data_AF-A0A9N9GE63-F1
#
_entry.id   AF-A0A9N9GE63-F1
#
_cell.length_a   1.000
_cell.length_b   1.000
_cell.length_c   1.000
_cell.angle_alpha   90.00
_cell.angle_beta   90.00
_cell.angle_gamma   90.00
#
_symmetry.space_group_name_H-M   'P 1'
#
loop_
_entity.id
_entity.type
_entity.pdbx_description
1 polymer ?
#
loop_
_entity_poly.entity_id
_entity_poly.type
_entity_poly.pdbx_seq_one_letter_code
_entity_poly.pdbx_strand_id
1 'polypeptide(L)'
;MTKIPWNNLESVGDQSEYVTLFHNTLTRCVVSVHKDITNNRYFRSFCDKFVESFVSKIINNLSKCKPISEMLLDIHALKTSILEMPTMGMENPAPPPTTFTKIVNKGIGKIEAILKMILTPHDPPEGLSENYILLIGDKNITNFQKILELKGLRRNEQQQLIEQFQQRKPKFMVRFDPNID
;
A
#
# COMPACT_ATOMS: atom_id res chain seq x y z
N MET A 1 5.29 3.46 25.26
CA MET A 1 5.49 2.79 23.94
C MET A 1 6.90 2.22 23.92
N THR A 2 7.01 0.90 24.05
CA THR A 2 8.28 0.17 24.03
C THR A 2 8.81 0.17 22.60
N LYS A 3 9.99 0.76 22.38
CA LYS A 3 10.67 0.74 21.08
C LYS A 3 11.28 -0.65 20.90
N ILE A 4 10.74 -1.44 19.98
CA ILE A 4 11.35 -2.72 19.61
C ILE A 4 12.46 -2.42 18.60
N PRO A 5 13.72 -2.83 18.85
CA PRO A 5 14.83 -2.62 17.94
C PRO A 5 14.73 -3.56 16.74
N TRP A 6 14.40 -3.00 15.58
CA TRP A 6 14.27 -3.70 14.29
C TRP A 6 15.55 -4.42 13.83
N ASN A 7 16.71 -4.02 14.36
CA ASN A 7 18.00 -4.53 13.89
C ASN A 7 18.37 -5.92 14.43
N ASN A 8 17.60 -6.46 15.40
CA ASN A 8 17.93 -7.68 16.13
C ASN A 8 16.87 -8.79 16.01
N LEU A 9 15.87 -8.64 15.15
CA LEU A 9 14.82 -9.66 15.03
C LEU A 9 15.22 -10.72 14.00
N GLU A 10 16.16 -11.60 14.38
CA GLU A 10 16.28 -12.92 13.76
C GLU A 10 15.08 -13.77 14.22
N SER A 11 13.90 -13.53 13.64
CA SER A 11 12.79 -14.47 13.74
C SER A 11 12.43 -14.94 12.35
N VAL A 12 12.97 -16.12 12.01
CA VAL A 12 12.54 -16.93 10.87
C VAL A 12 11.18 -17.53 11.25
N GLY A 13 10.14 -16.72 11.11
CA GLY A 13 8.73 -17.13 11.15
C GLY A 13 8.03 -16.46 9.98
N ASP A 14 7.03 -17.12 9.39
CA ASP A 14 6.41 -16.71 8.12
C ASP A 14 5.79 -15.29 8.13
N GLN A 15 5.61 -14.67 9.31
CA GLN A 15 5.08 -13.31 9.49
C GLN A 15 5.71 -12.59 10.69
N SER A 16 5.82 -11.25 10.64
CA SER A 16 6.33 -10.47 11.77
C SER A 16 5.37 -10.46 12.97
N GLU A 17 5.92 -10.31 14.18
CA GLU A 17 5.11 -10.18 15.41
C GLU A 17 4.12 -9.01 15.35
N TYR A 18 4.44 -7.96 14.58
CA TYR A 18 3.54 -6.82 14.37
C TYR A 18 2.28 -7.20 13.60
N VAL A 19 2.39 -8.08 12.61
CA VAL A 19 1.22 -8.57 11.85
C VAL A 19 0.29 -9.33 12.79
N THR A 20 0.83 -10.21 13.61
CA THR A 20 0.07 -10.98 14.61
C THR A 20 -0.60 -10.05 15.63
N LEU A 21 0.14 -9.08 16.18
CA LEU A 21 -0.41 -8.11 17.12
C LEU A 21 -1.50 -7.24 16.49
N PHE A 22 -1.28 -6.81 15.24
CA PHE A 22 -2.28 -6.06 14.49
C PHE A 22 -3.53 -6.88 14.28
N HIS A 23 -3.42 -8.13 13.82
CA HIS A 23 -4.55 -9.02 13.60
C HIS A 23 -5.38 -9.19 14.88
N ASN A 24 -4.74 -9.55 15.99
CA ASN A 24 -5.41 -9.73 17.27
C ASN A 24 -6.10 -8.46 17.76
N THR A 25 -5.44 -7.30 17.61
CA THR A 25 -6.01 -6.01 17.99
C THR A 25 -7.18 -5.63 17.10
N LEU A 26 -7.05 -5.84 15.78
CA LEU A 26 -8.08 -5.58 14.79
C LEU A 26 -9.32 -6.42 15.10
N THR A 27 -9.16 -7.74 15.26
CA THR A 27 -10.25 -8.66 15.58
C THR A 27 -10.98 -8.22 16.85
N ARG A 28 -10.25 -7.95 17.94
CA ARG A 28 -10.87 -7.49 19.20
C ARG A 28 -11.68 -6.21 19.02
N CYS A 29 -11.11 -5.21 18.35
CA CYS A 29 -11.76 -3.92 18.14
C CYS A 29 -12.98 -4.04 17.23
N VAL A 30 -12.86 -4.77 16.12
CA VAL A 30 -13.91 -4.93 15.10
C VAL A 30 -15.10 -5.70 15.68
N VAL A 31 -14.84 -6.79 16.43
CA VAL A 31 -15.90 -7.55 17.10
C VAL A 31 -16.62 -6.69 18.14
N SER A 32 -15.91 -5.84 18.88
CA SER A 32 -16.53 -4.90 19.82
C SER A 32 -17.42 -3.88 19.09
N VAL A 33 -16.89 -3.25 18.04
CA VAL A 33 -17.62 -2.26 17.25
C VAL A 33 -18.86 -2.87 16.57
N HIS A 34 -18.76 -4.11 16.09
CA HIS A 34 -19.89 -4.79 15.46
C HIS A 34 -21.03 -5.07 16.44
N LYS A 35 -20.71 -5.40 17.71
CA LYS A 35 -21.72 -5.56 18.77
C LYS A 35 -22.47 -4.27 19.06
N ASP A 36 -21.80 -3.13 18.97
CA ASP A 36 -22.39 -1.81 19.25
C ASP A 36 -23.18 -1.24 18.06
N ILE A 37 -22.78 -1.57 16.82
CA ILE A 37 -23.44 -1.10 15.60
C ILE A 37 -24.47 -2.13 15.12
N THR A 38 -25.72 -1.97 15.57
CA THR A 38 -26.84 -2.87 15.24
C THR A 38 -27.22 -2.90 13.76
N ASN A 39 -26.98 -1.81 13.01
CA ASN A 39 -27.28 -1.73 11.59
C ASN A 39 -26.05 -2.07 10.74
N ASN A 40 -26.11 -3.23 10.07
CA ASN A 40 -25.03 -3.73 9.22
C ASN A 40 -24.60 -2.77 8.09
N ARG A 41 -25.47 -1.84 7.64
CA ARG A 41 -25.06 -0.81 6.65
C ARG A 41 -24.08 0.20 7.24
N TYR A 42 -24.25 0.56 8.52
CA TYR A 42 -23.32 1.46 9.20
C TYR A 42 -22.03 0.75 9.56
N PHE A 43 -22.11 -0.52 9.99
CA PHE A 43 -20.91 -1.33 10.23
C PHE A 43 -20.09 -1.49 8.94
N ARG A 44 -20.75 -1.74 7.81
CA ARG A 44 -20.10 -1.76 6.51
C ARG A 44 -19.42 -0.44 6.16
N SER A 45 -20.09 0.68 6.40
CA SER A 45 -19.52 2.02 6.16
C SER A 45 -18.30 2.28 7.05
N PHE A 46 -18.34 1.83 8.31
CA PHE A 46 -17.19 1.84 9.21
C PHE A 46 -16.03 1.04 8.61
N CYS A 47 -16.31 -0.16 8.07
CA CYS A 47 -15.27 -0.97 7.46
C CYS A 47 -14.61 -0.29 6.26
N ASP A 48 -15.41 0.26 5.35
CA ASP A 48 -14.91 0.98 4.18
C ASP A 48 -14.04 2.19 4.62
N LYS A 49 -14.50 2.96 5.62
CA LYS A 49 -13.77 4.14 6.15
C LYS A 49 -12.50 3.77 6.91
N PHE A 50 -12.48 2.64 7.60
CA PHE A 50 -11.27 2.13 8.22
C PHE A 50 -10.19 1.89 7.16
N VAL A 51 -10.52 1.23 6.05
CA VAL A 51 -9.56 0.94 4.97
C VAL A 51 -9.02 2.22 4.35
N GLU A 52 -9.90 3.19 4.04
CA GLU A 52 -9.48 4.49 3.51
C GLU A 52 -8.49 5.21 4.45
N SER A 53 -8.81 5.24 5.75
CA SER A 53 -7.95 5.83 6.77
C SER A 53 -6.63 5.06 6.95
N PHE A 54 -6.69 3.73 6.97
CA PHE A 54 -5.53 2.85 7.11
C PHE A 54 -4.54 3.07 5.97
N VAL A 55 -5.02 3.03 4.72
CA VAL A 55 -4.20 3.24 3.53
C VAL A 55 -3.53 4.61 3.55
N SER A 56 -4.30 5.65 3.88
CA SER A 56 -3.77 7.01 3.97
C SER A 56 -2.69 7.14 5.06
N LYS A 57 -2.89 6.51 6.22
CA LYS A 57 -1.92 6.52 7.32
C LYS A 57 -0.64 5.77 6.98
N ILE A 58 -0.73 4.62 6.32
CA ILE A 58 0.46 3.87 5.88
C ILE A 58 1.26 4.70 4.89
N ILE A 59 0.64 5.19 3.81
CA ILE A 59 1.33 5.98 2.78
C ILE A 59 2.06 7.18 3.38
N ASN A 60 1.41 7.91 4.31
CA ASN A 60 2.00 9.08 4.95
C ASN A 60 3.17 8.76 5.90
N ASN A 61 3.32 7.50 6.33
CA ASN A 61 4.39 7.08 7.24
C ASN A 61 5.43 6.16 6.59
N LEU A 62 5.28 5.80 5.30
CA LEU A 62 6.23 4.94 4.59
C LEU A 62 7.68 5.44 4.65
N SER A 63 7.89 6.77 4.65
CA SER A 63 9.23 7.38 4.74
C SER A 63 10.00 7.03 6.02
N LYS A 64 9.29 6.63 7.08
CA LYS A 64 9.86 6.34 8.40
C LYS A 64 10.17 4.85 8.60
N CYS A 65 9.71 3.99 7.69
CA CYS A 65 9.78 2.55 7.84
C CYS A 65 11.04 2.00 7.17
N LYS A 66 11.86 1.25 7.92
CA LYS A 66 13.01 0.52 7.40
C LYS A 66 13.17 -0.79 8.19
N PRO A 67 13.51 -1.93 7.54
CA PRO A 67 13.72 -2.13 6.10
C PRO A 67 12.40 -2.24 5.29
N ILE A 68 12.44 -1.83 4.01
CA ILE A 68 11.24 -1.73 3.14
C ILE A 68 10.77 -3.11 2.62
N SER A 69 11.68 -4.08 2.50
CA SER A 69 11.36 -5.45 2.06
C SER A 69 10.45 -6.18 3.03
N GLU A 70 10.71 -6.08 4.33
CA GLU A 70 9.88 -6.68 5.38
C GLU A 70 8.49 -6.02 5.41
N MET A 71 8.43 -4.69 5.24
CA MET A 71 7.17 -3.96 5.15
C MET A 71 6.28 -4.45 4.00
N LEU A 72 6.86 -4.87 2.87
CA LEU A 72 6.07 -5.39 1.75
C LEU A 72 5.39 -6.72 2.12
N LEU A 73 6.11 -7.62 2.80
CA LEU A 73 5.56 -8.88 3.29
C LEU A 73 4.49 -8.64 4.35
N ASP A 74 4.75 -7.74 5.29
CA ASP A 74 3.79 -7.36 6.32
C ASP A 74 2.50 -6.79 5.71
N ILE A 75 2.59 -5.86 4.76
CA ILE A 75 1.42 -5.28 4.08
C ILE A 75 0.61 -6.35 3.35
N HIS A 76 1.28 -7.34 2.75
CA HIS A 76 0.59 -8.47 2.12
C HIS A 76 -0.18 -9.31 3.13
N ALA A 77 0.40 -9.61 4.28
CA ALA A 77 -0.28 -10.36 5.34
C ALA A 77 -1.43 -9.56 5.99
N LEU A 78 -1.24 -8.26 6.19
CA LEU A 78 -2.26 -7.34 6.73
C LEU A 78 -3.48 -7.25 5.80
N LYS A 79 -3.28 -7.36 4.48
CA LYS A 79 -4.38 -7.42 3.50
C LYS A 79 -5.40 -8.50 3.84
N THR A 80 -4.92 -9.70 4.17
CA THR A 80 -5.78 -10.85 4.51
C THR A 80 -6.61 -10.54 5.76
N SER A 81 -5.98 -10.02 6.80
CA SER A 81 -6.68 -9.60 8.03
C SER A 81 -7.74 -8.52 7.77
N ILE A 82 -7.44 -7.55 6.90
CA ILE A 82 -8.38 -6.48 6.56
C ILE A 82 -9.56 -7.02 5.73
N LEU A 83 -9.34 -8.01 4.86
CA LEU A 83 -10.40 -8.62 4.05
C LEU A 83 -11.45 -9.35 4.89
N GLU A 84 -11.04 -9.92 6.02
CA GLU A 84 -11.91 -10.63 6.96
C GLU A 84 -12.75 -9.68 7.83
N MET A 85 -12.37 -8.41 7.90
CA MET A 85 -12.95 -7.43 8.82
C MET A 85 -14.49 -7.33 8.79
N PRO A 86 -15.20 -7.39 7.65
CA PRO A 86 -16.66 -7.35 7.62
C PRO A 86 -17.35 -8.56 8.25
N THR A 87 -16.63 -9.66 8.44
CA THR A 87 -17.18 -10.95 8.91
C THR A 87 -16.46 -11.50 10.15
N MET A 88 -15.48 -10.75 10.69
CA MET A 88 -14.77 -11.10 11.92
C MET A 88 -15.73 -11.33 13.09
N GLY A 89 -15.58 -12.48 13.75
CA GLY A 89 -16.35 -12.85 14.95
C GLY A 89 -17.79 -13.29 14.69
N MET A 90 -18.20 -13.47 13.42
CA MET A 90 -19.47 -14.11 13.08
C MET A 90 -19.35 -15.64 13.21
N GLU A 91 -20.37 -16.30 13.76
CA GLU A 91 -20.40 -17.76 13.88
C GLU A 91 -20.42 -18.48 12.52
N ASN A 92 -21.07 -17.86 11.53
CA ASN A 92 -21.14 -18.35 10.14
C ASN A 92 -20.75 -17.22 9.18
N PRO A 93 -19.45 -17.00 8.94
CA PRO A 93 -18.98 -15.88 8.13
C PRO A 93 -19.34 -16.08 6.66
N ALA A 94 -20.14 -15.17 6.12
CA ALA A 94 -20.32 -15.05 4.68
C ALA A 94 -19.03 -14.53 4.01
N PRO A 95 -18.82 -14.73 2.70
CA PRO A 95 -17.71 -14.10 2.01
C PRO A 95 -17.81 -12.56 2.11
N PRO A 96 -16.68 -11.85 2.22
CA PRO A 96 -16.69 -10.40 2.30
C PRO A 96 -17.32 -9.81 1.02
N PRO A 97 -18.12 -8.75 1.14
CA PRO A 97 -18.81 -8.20 -0.01
C PRO A 97 -17.83 -7.72 -1.09
N THR A 98 -18.16 -7.99 -2.35
CA THR A 98 -17.28 -7.70 -3.50
C THR A 98 -16.81 -6.24 -3.57
N THR A 99 -17.67 -5.28 -3.23
CA THR A 99 -17.30 -3.86 -3.19
C THR A 99 -16.24 -3.56 -2.12
N PHE A 100 -16.30 -4.22 -0.95
CA PHE A 100 -15.29 -4.06 0.10
C PHE A 100 -13.96 -4.65 -0.37
N THR A 101 -13.99 -5.87 -0.91
CA THR A 101 -12.80 -6.52 -1.47
C THR A 101 -12.13 -5.66 -2.55
N LYS A 102 -12.91 -4.97 -3.40
CA LYS A 102 -12.37 -4.01 -4.38
C LYS A 102 -11.69 -2.80 -3.72
N ILE A 103 -12.28 -2.23 -2.67
CA ILE A 103 -11.69 -1.11 -1.91
C ILE A 103 -10.37 -1.53 -1.28
N VAL A 104 -10.33 -2.68 -0.61
CA VAL A 104 -9.12 -3.22 0.01
C VAL A 104 -8.05 -3.48 -1.03
N ASN A 105 -8.38 -4.19 -2.12
CA ASN A 105 -7.42 -4.49 -3.18
C ASN A 105 -6.85 -3.22 -3.82
N LYS A 106 -7.70 -2.22 -4.09
CA LYS A 106 -7.25 -0.93 -4.65
C LYS A 106 -6.35 -0.18 -3.68
N GLY A 107 -6.73 -0.11 -2.41
CA GLY A 107 -6.00 0.61 -1.37
C GLY A 107 -4.65 -0.02 -1.06
N ILE A 108 -4.64 -1.32 -0.77
CA ILE A 108 -3.43 -2.10 -0.46
C ILE A 108 -2.53 -2.21 -1.70
N GLY A 109 -3.10 -2.46 -2.89
CA GLY A 109 -2.32 -2.52 -4.13
C GLY A 109 -1.58 -1.21 -4.42
N LYS A 110 -2.16 -0.06 -4.06
CA LYS A 110 -1.46 1.23 -4.13
C LYS A 110 -0.25 1.29 -3.20
N ILE A 111 -0.37 0.78 -1.97
CA ILE A 111 0.75 0.72 -1.01
C ILE A 111 1.84 -0.20 -1.55
N GLU A 112 1.47 -1.41 -2.00
CA GLU A 112 2.40 -2.39 -2.58
C GLU A 112 3.14 -1.80 -3.80
N ALA A 113 2.44 -1.08 -4.69
CA ALA A 113 3.05 -0.44 -5.85
C ALA A 113 4.08 0.64 -5.44
N ILE A 114 3.77 1.45 -4.42
CA ILE A 114 4.72 2.44 -3.88
C ILE A 114 5.94 1.76 -3.27
N LEU A 115 5.75 0.73 -2.45
CA LEU A 115 6.84 -0.04 -1.84
C LEU A 115 7.74 -0.68 -2.91
N LYS A 116 7.14 -1.30 -3.93
CA LYS A 116 7.87 -1.86 -5.07
C LYS A 116 8.70 -0.80 -5.79
N MET A 117 8.13 0.39 -6.05
CA MET A 117 8.85 1.50 -6.66
C MET A 117 10.05 1.99 -5.82
N ILE A 118 9.91 2.01 -4.50
CA ILE A 118 11.00 2.36 -3.59
C ILE A 118 12.13 1.32 -3.70
N LEU A 119 11.81 0.05 -3.91
CA LEU A 119 12.77 -1.05 -4.07
C LEU A 119 13.38 -1.12 -5.49
N THR A 120 12.67 -0.68 -6.53
CA THR A 120 13.15 -0.71 -7.93
C THR A 120 14.46 0.08 -8.08
N PRO A 121 15.53 -0.50 -8.66
CA PRO A 121 16.77 0.23 -8.97
C PRO A 121 16.49 1.50 -9.79
N HIS A 122 17.26 2.56 -9.55
CA HIS A 122 17.14 3.84 -10.27
C HIS A 122 18.22 4.04 -11.34
N ASP A 123 19.06 3.03 -11.53
CA ASP A 123 20.06 2.94 -12.59
C ASP A 123 19.81 1.62 -13.36
N PRO A 124 19.53 1.66 -14.67
CA PRO A 124 19.40 2.85 -15.51
C PRO A 124 18.14 3.69 -15.19
N PRO A 125 18.21 5.03 -15.26
CA PRO A 125 17.09 5.95 -15.05
C PRO A 125 15.80 5.63 -15.83
N GLU A 126 15.98 5.08 -17.04
CA GLU A 126 14.93 4.65 -17.94
C GLU A 126 14.03 3.58 -17.33
N GLY A 127 14.65 2.62 -16.64
CA GLY A 127 13.95 1.51 -16.00
C GLY A 127 13.01 1.97 -14.89
N LEU A 128 13.42 2.98 -14.12
CA LEU A 128 12.58 3.52 -13.04
C LEU A 128 11.31 4.19 -13.58
N SER A 129 11.45 4.97 -14.66
CA SER A 129 10.32 5.64 -15.29
C SER A 129 9.31 4.65 -15.88
N GLU A 130 9.79 3.57 -16.49
CA GLU A 130 8.93 2.51 -17.04
C GLU A 130 8.19 1.76 -15.93
N ASN A 131 8.89 1.39 -14.85
CA ASN A 131 8.28 0.75 -13.69
C ASN A 131 7.23 1.65 -13.03
N TYR A 132 7.46 2.96 -12.96
CA TYR A 132 6.49 3.91 -12.41
C TYR A 132 5.18 3.91 -13.22
N ILE A 133 5.29 3.94 -14.55
CA ILE A 133 4.12 3.92 -15.42
C ILE A 133 3.39 2.57 -15.35
N LEU A 134 4.12 1.47 -15.23
CA LEU A 134 3.53 0.14 -15.10
C LEU A 134 2.80 -0.05 -13.77
N LEU A 135 3.41 0.38 -12.66
CA LEU A 135 2.91 0.09 -11.30
C LEU A 135 1.97 1.16 -10.76
N ILE A 136 2.27 2.44 -10.97
CA ILE A 136 1.48 3.57 -10.47
C ILE A 136 0.51 4.06 -11.54
N GLY A 137 0.95 4.12 -12.80
CA GLY A 137 0.10 4.44 -13.95
C GLY A 137 -0.35 5.89 -14.06
N ASP A 138 -0.12 6.71 -13.03
CA ASP A 138 -0.34 8.15 -13.15
C ASP A 138 0.84 8.81 -13.88
N LYS A 139 0.58 9.74 -14.80
CA LYS A 139 1.63 10.50 -15.50
C LYS A 139 1.96 11.81 -14.75
N ASN A 140 1.83 11.79 -13.42
CA ASN A 140 1.89 12.98 -12.56
C ASN A 140 3.30 13.19 -12.01
N ILE A 141 3.89 14.35 -12.31
CA ILE A 141 5.27 14.68 -11.90
C ILE A 141 5.37 14.84 -10.39
N THR A 142 4.38 15.45 -9.74
CA THR A 142 4.35 15.63 -8.28
C THR A 142 4.30 14.28 -7.55
N ASN A 143 3.55 13.31 -8.06
CA ASN A 143 3.51 11.97 -7.48
C ASN A 143 4.82 11.22 -7.73
N PHE A 144 5.40 11.33 -8.93
CA PHE A 144 6.70 10.76 -9.23
C PHE A 144 7.79 11.31 -8.29
N GLN A 145 7.84 12.62 -8.10
CA GLN A 145 8.76 13.27 -7.17
C GLN A 145 8.60 12.75 -5.75
N LYS A 146 7.37 12.57 -5.24
CA LYS A 146 7.13 11.97 -3.92
C LYS A 146 7.70 10.55 -3.82
N ILE A 147 7.64 9.74 -4.88
CA ILE A 147 8.27 8.41 -4.90
C ILE A 147 9.79 8.53 -4.80
N LEU A 148 10.41 9.46 -5.53
CA LEU A 148 11.86 9.67 -5.47
C LEU A 148 12.32 10.16 -4.09
N GLU A 149 11.52 11.00 -3.43
CA GLU A 149 11.72 11.43 -2.05
C GLU A 149 11.62 10.25 -1.07
N LEU A 150 10.61 9.39 -1.22
CA LEU A 150 10.45 8.18 -0.42
C LEU A 150 11.60 7.18 -0.65
N LYS A 151 12.13 7.12 -1.86
CA LYS A 151 13.31 6.33 -2.20
C LYS A 151 14.59 6.87 -1.55
N GLY A 152 14.61 8.13 -1.13
CA GLY A 152 15.74 8.75 -0.45
C GLY A 152 16.84 9.26 -1.39
N LEU A 153 16.51 9.52 -2.66
CA LEU A 153 17.45 10.07 -3.64
C LEU A 153 17.82 11.52 -3.32
N ARG A 154 19.04 11.94 -3.67
CA ARG A 154 19.48 13.33 -3.50
C ARG A 154 18.79 14.22 -4.53
N ARG A 155 18.62 15.51 -4.22
CA ARG A 155 17.96 16.49 -5.11
C ARG A 155 18.49 16.47 -6.55
N ASN A 156 19.80 16.37 -6.74
CA ASN A 156 20.40 16.36 -8.08
C ASN A 156 20.00 15.10 -8.87
N GLU A 157 19.98 13.93 -8.22
CA GLU A 157 19.56 12.66 -8.83
C GLU A 157 18.06 12.70 -9.16
N GLN A 158 17.25 13.28 -8.27
CA GLN A 158 15.82 13.46 -8.51
C GLN A 158 15.56 14.33 -9.74
N GLN A 159 16.29 15.45 -9.87
CA GLN A 159 16.13 16.37 -10.99
C GLN A 159 16.39 15.69 -12.34
N GLN A 160 17.46 14.90 -12.44
CA GLN A 160 17.79 14.13 -13.64
C GLN A 160 16.66 13.15 -14.02
N LEU A 161 16.14 12.40 -13.04
CA LEU A 161 15.04 11.45 -13.26
C LEU A 161 13.74 12.15 -13.66
N ILE A 162 13.43 13.31 -13.07
CA ILE A 162 12.24 14.10 -13.40
C ILE A 162 12.31 14.63 -14.83
N GLU A 163 13.47 15.15 -15.25
CA GLU A 163 13.68 15.64 -16.63
C GLU A 163 13.46 14.51 -17.65
N GLN A 164 14.01 13.33 -17.40
CA GLN A 164 13.79 12.18 -18.26
C GLN A 164 12.32 11.72 -18.29
N PHE A 165 11.65 11.70 -17.13
CA PHE A 165 10.24 11.35 -17.05
C PHE A 165 9.38 12.31 -17.88
N GLN A 166 9.71 13.60 -17.88
CA GLN A 166 9.06 14.63 -18.71
C GLN A 166 9.30 14.42 -20.20
N GLN A 167 10.56 14.18 -20.61
CA GLN A 167 10.91 13.93 -22.02
C GLN A 167 10.21 12.68 -22.59
N ARG A 168 9.90 11.70 -21.73
CA ARG A 168 9.21 10.47 -22.15
C ARG A 168 7.69 10.58 -22.21
N LYS A 169 7.06 11.55 -21.54
CA LYS A 169 5.60 11.79 -21.64
C LYS A 169 5.05 11.74 -23.07
N PRO A 170 5.65 12.41 -24.08
CA PRO A 170 5.19 12.35 -25.46
C PRO A 170 5.34 10.96 -26.10
N LYS A 171 6.42 10.21 -25.85
CA LYS A 171 6.61 8.85 -26.39
C LYS A 171 5.58 7.84 -25.85
N PHE A 172 5.15 8.00 -24.60
CA PHE A 172 4.08 7.18 -24.01
C PHE A 172 2.67 7.57 -24.45
N MET A 173 2.45 8.75 -25.03
CA MET A 173 1.15 9.10 -25.64
C MET A 173 0.98 8.39 -26.98
N VAL A 174 2.04 8.25 -27.76
CA VAL A 174 1.99 7.58 -29.09
C VAL A 174 1.79 6.06 -28.98
N ARG A 175 2.32 5.40 -27.95
CA ARG A 175 2.20 3.94 -27.77
C ARG A 175 0.88 3.45 -27.16
N PHE A 176 0.07 4.34 -26.59
CA PHE A 176 -1.16 4.00 -25.87
C PHE A 176 -2.37 4.78 -26.38
N ASP A 177 -2.32 5.30 -27.61
CA ASP A 177 -3.49 5.88 -28.25
C ASP A 177 -4.41 4.72 -28.69
N PRO A 178 -5.59 4.54 -28.07
CA PRO A 178 -6.52 3.49 -28.48
C PRO A 178 -7.13 3.75 -29.88
N ASN A 179 -6.77 4.85 -30.54
CA ASN A 179 -7.16 5.18 -31.92
C ASN A 179 -6.03 4.95 -32.95
N ILE A 180 -4.92 4.33 -32.56
CA ILE A 180 -3.88 3.88 -33.49
C ILE A 180 -3.81 2.35 -33.43
N ASP A 181 -4.84 1.73 -34.01
CA ASP A 181 -4.81 0.53 -34.85
C ASP A 181 -6.13 0.51 -35.66
#